data_AF-U5QJ49-F1
#
_entry.id   AF-U5QJ49-F1
#
_cell.length_a   1.000
_cell.length_b   1.000
_cell.length_c   1.000
_cell.angle_alpha   90.00
_cell.angle_beta   90.00
_cell.angle_gamma   90.00
#
_symmetry.space_group_name_H-M   'P 1'
#
loop_
_entity.id
_entity.type
_entity.pdbx_description
1 polymer ?
#
loop_
_entity_poly.entity_id
_entity_poly.type
_entity_poly.pdbx_seq_one_letter_code
_entity_poly.pdbx_strand_id
1 'polypeptide(L)'
;MNFWREAEGWIVAWESERTPYCTLVGGRDWSFELTLLETRQLLHTAEWLQRQWQASLRELMDEEALSCTAGNAALELEMSGTEHVWQLKLRLVGGRGAEGSWVSPDAAQVLAVLAELGGTGLLSFEGQETMNQDAQRVST
;
A
#
# COMPACT_ATOMS: atom_id res chain seq x y z
N MET A 1 -2.63 -5.50 17.62
CA MET A 1 -3.83 -5.83 16.81
C MET A 1 -3.35 -6.70 15.66
N ASN A 2 -4.16 -7.67 15.23
CA ASN A 2 -3.83 -8.51 14.09
C ASN A 2 -4.94 -8.37 13.04
N PHE A 3 -4.58 -8.46 11.76
CA PHE A 3 -5.48 -8.31 10.62
C PHE A 3 -5.20 -9.44 9.63
N TRP A 4 -6.25 -10.04 9.08
CA TRP A 4 -6.12 -11.12 8.10
C TRP A 4 -7.30 -11.10 7.14
N ARG A 5 -7.01 -11.08 5.85
CA ARG A 5 -7.96 -11.20 4.75
C ARG A 5 -7.31 -12.01 3.64
N GLU A 6 -8.08 -12.92 3.07
CA GLU A 6 -7.65 -13.74 1.93
C GLU A 6 -8.85 -14.14 1.09
N ALA A 7 -8.58 -14.50 -0.16
CA ALA A 7 -9.52 -15.20 -1.03
C ALA A 7 -8.73 -16.12 -1.97
N GLU A 8 -9.42 -16.77 -2.91
CA GLU A 8 -8.76 -17.56 -3.95
C GLU A 8 -7.91 -16.65 -4.86
N GLY A 9 -6.62 -16.51 -4.55
CA GLY A 9 -5.67 -15.78 -5.37
C GLY A 9 -5.00 -14.56 -4.72
N TRP A 10 -5.34 -14.21 -3.48
CA TRP A 10 -4.63 -13.13 -2.76
C TRP A 10 -4.70 -13.25 -1.24
N ILE A 11 -3.74 -12.62 -0.57
CA ILE A 11 -3.69 -12.46 0.88
C ILE A 11 -3.21 -11.06 1.25
N VAL A 12 -3.82 -10.47 2.29
CA VAL A 12 -3.31 -9.30 3.01
C VAL A 12 -3.47 -9.57 4.50
N ALA A 13 -2.34 -9.63 5.20
CA ALA A 13 -2.32 -9.84 6.64
C ALA A 13 -1.37 -8.86 7.33
N TRP A 14 -1.65 -8.52 8.58
CA TRP A 14 -0.78 -7.70 9.43
C TRP A 14 -0.76 -8.23 10.86
N GLU A 15 0.42 -8.23 11.47
CA GLU A 15 0.67 -8.69 12.83
C GLU A 15 1.51 -7.65 13.58
N SER A 16 0.94 -7.05 14.63
CA SER A 16 1.60 -5.93 15.33
C SER A 16 2.88 -6.31 16.07
N GLU A 17 3.04 -7.58 16.41
CA GLU A 17 4.18 -8.08 17.19
C GLU A 17 5.36 -8.51 16.30
N ARG A 18 5.15 -8.59 14.98
CA ARG A 18 6.22 -8.94 14.04
C ARG A 18 7.07 -7.74 13.68
N THR A 19 8.39 -7.92 13.76
CA THR A 19 9.39 -6.94 13.36
C THR A 19 10.58 -7.63 12.67
N PRO A 20 11.16 -7.04 11.60
CA PRO A 20 10.75 -5.78 10.98
C PRO A 20 9.57 -5.94 10.01
N TYR A 21 9.26 -7.16 9.58
CA TYR A 21 8.27 -7.45 8.55
C TYR A 21 6.90 -7.81 9.15
N CYS A 22 6.04 -6.80 9.28
CA CYS A 22 4.77 -6.92 10.00
C CYS A 22 3.56 -7.20 9.11
N THR A 23 3.70 -7.08 7.78
CA THR A 23 2.57 -7.23 6.85
C THR A 23 2.90 -8.28 5.81
N LEU A 24 1.99 -9.19 5.49
CA LEU A 24 2.11 -10.12 4.36
C LEU A 24 1.18 -9.65 3.25
N VAL A 25 1.71 -9.54 2.03
CA VAL A 25 0.91 -9.40 0.82
C VAL A 25 1.24 -10.53 -0.14
N GLY A 26 0.25 -11.00 -0.89
CA GLY A 26 0.46 -12.07 -1.85
C GLY A 26 -0.61 -12.18 -2.91
N GLY A 27 -0.22 -12.78 -4.02
CA GLY A 27 -1.11 -13.29 -5.08
C GLY A 27 -1.20 -14.81 -5.01
N ARG A 28 -1.63 -15.45 -6.11
CA ARG A 28 -1.81 -16.90 -6.19
C ARG A 28 -0.52 -17.70 -5.95
N ASP A 29 0.58 -17.27 -6.57
CA ASP A 29 1.83 -18.03 -6.62
C ASP A 29 3.01 -17.27 -5.99
N TRP A 30 2.73 -16.15 -5.33
CA TRP A 30 3.76 -15.29 -4.76
C TRP A 30 3.26 -14.62 -3.48
N SER A 31 4.18 -14.36 -2.56
CA SER A 31 3.93 -13.53 -1.39
C SER A 31 5.23 -12.99 -0.85
N PHE A 32 5.19 -11.82 -0.23
CA PHE A 32 6.33 -11.25 0.48
C PHE A 32 5.88 -10.37 1.64
N GLU A 33 6.73 -10.26 2.65
CA GLU A 33 6.40 -9.52 3.87
C GLU A 33 6.93 -8.07 3.83
N LEU A 34 6.13 -7.07 4.16
CA LEU A 34 6.50 -5.66 4.18
C LEU A 34 6.88 -5.20 5.58
N THR A 35 7.84 -4.29 5.65
CA THR A 35 8.13 -3.54 6.87
C THR A 35 6.98 -2.59 7.22
N LEU A 36 6.98 -2.05 8.45
CA LEU A 36 6.00 -1.03 8.84
C LEU A 36 6.07 0.22 7.94
N LEU A 37 7.28 0.64 7.55
CA LEU A 37 7.48 1.76 6.63
C LEU A 37 6.89 1.45 5.26
N GLU A 38 7.26 0.31 4.66
CA GLU A 38 6.74 -0.14 3.37
C GLU A 38 5.21 -0.28 3.40
N THR A 39 4.64 -0.77 4.51
CA THR A 39 3.19 -0.91 4.69
C THR A 39 2.48 0.44 4.68
N ARG A 40 2.97 1.42 5.45
CA ARG A 40 2.38 2.77 5.49
C ARG A 40 2.46 3.45 4.12
N GLN A 41 3.59 3.30 3.45
CA GLN A 41 3.78 3.80 2.09
C GLN A 41 2.83 3.11 1.11
N LEU A 42 2.64 1.78 1.20
CA LEU A 42 1.72 1.03 0.35
C LEU A 42 0.30 1.55 0.50
N LEU A 43 -0.17 1.67 1.74
CA LEU A 43 -1.52 2.14 2.05
C LEU A 43 -1.78 3.54 1.50
N HIS A 44 -0.86 4.49 1.75
CA HIS A 44 -0.99 5.86 1.26
C HIS A 44 -0.95 5.93 -0.28
N THR A 45 0.00 5.25 -0.90
CA THR A 45 0.16 5.25 -2.36
C THR A 45 -1.01 4.55 -3.06
N ALA A 46 -1.53 3.45 -2.51
CA ALA A 46 -2.70 2.74 -3.05
C ALA A 46 -3.95 3.60 -3.03
N GLU A 47 -4.22 4.27 -1.90
CA GLU A 47 -5.37 5.18 -1.75
C GLU A 47 -5.30 6.35 -2.76
N TRP A 48 -4.11 6.95 -2.92
CA TRP A 48 -3.90 8.01 -3.89
C TRP A 48 -4.08 7.53 -5.33
N LEU A 49 -3.44 6.42 -5.69
CA LEU A 49 -3.45 5.88 -7.05
C LEU A 49 -4.86 5.45 -7.46
N GLN A 50 -5.61 4.80 -6.57
CA GLN A 50 -6.99 4.40 -6.82
C GLN A 50 -7.88 5.61 -7.12
N ARG A 51 -7.71 6.73 -6.38
CA ARG A 51 -8.45 7.97 -6.68
C ARG A 51 -8.10 8.54 -8.05
N GLN A 52 -6.83 8.54 -8.42
CA GLN A 52 -6.41 9.04 -9.74
C GLN A 52 -6.98 8.18 -10.86
N TRP A 53 -6.84 6.85 -10.75
CA TRP A 53 -7.38 5.90 -11.72
C TRP A 53 -8.89 6.10 -11.93
N GLN A 54 -9.66 6.22 -10.85
CA GLN A 54 -11.11 6.44 -10.93
C GLN A 54 -11.51 7.79 -11.51
N ALA A 55 -10.69 8.84 -11.30
CA ALA A 55 -10.92 10.13 -11.92
C ALA A 55 -10.67 10.06 -13.43
N SER A 56 -9.57 9.44 -13.84
CA SER A 56 -9.20 9.29 -15.25
C SER A 56 -10.19 8.44 -16.04
N LEU A 57 -10.67 7.31 -15.48
CA LEU A 57 -11.66 6.46 -16.17
C LEU A 57 -12.96 7.20 -16.54
N ARG A 58 -13.36 8.23 -15.80
CA ARG A 58 -14.58 9.01 -16.10
C ARG A 58 -14.48 9.86 -17.35
N GLU A 59 -13.27 10.10 -17.85
CA GLU A 59 -13.00 10.96 -19.00
C GLU A 59 -12.67 10.16 -20.27
N LEU A 60 -12.54 8.84 -20.14
CA LEU A 60 -12.12 7.93 -21.21
C LEU A 60 -13.32 7.25 -21.88
N MET A 61 -13.14 6.83 -23.14
CA MET A 61 -14.08 5.92 -23.81
C MET A 61 -13.87 4.49 -23.28
N ASP A 62 -14.93 3.66 -23.24
CA ASP A 62 -14.96 2.31 -22.63
C ASP A 62 -13.81 1.37 -23.04
N GLU A 63 -13.22 1.56 -24.23
CA GLU A 63 -12.19 0.70 -24.82
C GLU A 63 -10.75 1.25 -24.69
N GLU A 64 -10.57 2.46 -24.14
CA GLU A 64 -9.28 3.11 -24.07
C GLU A 64 -8.45 2.60 -22.88
N ALA A 65 -7.21 2.17 -23.16
CA ALA A 65 -6.31 1.70 -22.13
C ALA A 65 -5.66 2.88 -21.39
N LEU A 66 -5.74 2.85 -20.06
CA LEU A 66 -5.13 3.80 -19.14
C LEU A 66 -3.95 3.14 -18.43
N SER A 67 -2.95 3.95 -18.09
CA SER A 67 -1.92 3.58 -17.12
C SER A 67 -1.69 4.75 -16.16
N CYS A 68 -1.67 4.46 -14.87
CA CYS A 68 -1.34 5.40 -13.81
C CYS A 68 -0.27 4.76 -12.91
N THR A 69 0.76 5.52 -12.56
CA THR A 69 1.84 5.08 -11.69
C THR A 69 2.02 6.04 -10.53
N ALA A 70 2.29 5.51 -9.36
CA ALA A 70 2.62 6.27 -8.17
C ALA A 70 3.74 5.56 -7.40
N GLY A 71 4.68 6.30 -6.85
CA GLY A 71 5.78 5.69 -6.12
C GLY A 71 6.42 6.63 -5.13
N ASN A 72 7.26 6.05 -4.29
CA ASN A 72 8.08 6.72 -3.29
C ASN A 72 9.42 5.97 -3.17
N ALA A 73 10.24 6.34 -2.19
CA ALA A 73 11.55 5.70 -2.00
C ALA A 73 11.47 4.21 -1.63
N ALA A 74 10.33 3.71 -1.14
CA ALA A 74 10.16 2.31 -0.71
C ALA A 74 9.57 1.42 -1.82
N LEU A 75 8.57 1.92 -2.56
CA LEU A 75 7.81 1.14 -3.53
C LEU A 75 7.23 1.97 -4.68
N GLU A 76 6.82 1.26 -5.72
CA GLU A 76 6.08 1.74 -6.88
C GLU A 76 4.80 0.90 -7.06
N LEU A 77 3.69 1.57 -7.33
CA LEU A 77 2.42 1.00 -7.74
C LEU A 77 2.08 1.45 -9.14
N GLU A 78 1.59 0.54 -9.96
CA GLU A 78 1.02 0.84 -11.28
C GLU A 78 -0.36 0.21 -11.40
N MET A 79 -1.34 1.00 -11.84
CA MET A 79 -2.61 0.49 -12.35
C MET A 79 -2.61 0.65 -13.86
N SER A 80 -2.86 -0.43 -14.60
CA SER A 80 -2.90 -0.37 -16.07
C SER A 80 -3.94 -1.32 -16.67
N GLY A 81 -4.57 -0.90 -17.77
CA GLY A 81 -5.60 -1.66 -18.47
C GLY A 81 -6.79 -0.82 -18.90
N THR A 82 -7.94 -1.45 -19.05
CA THR A 82 -9.23 -0.83 -19.42
C THR A 82 -10.17 -0.78 -18.22
N GLU A 83 -11.36 -0.17 -18.37
CA GLU A 83 -12.39 -0.22 -17.33
C GLU A 83 -12.76 -1.66 -16.94
N HIS A 84 -12.78 -2.58 -17.91
CA HIS A 84 -13.21 -3.96 -17.72
C HIS A 84 -12.10 -4.88 -17.19
N VAL A 85 -10.89 -4.75 -17.73
CA VAL A 85 -9.75 -5.61 -17.38
C VAL A 85 -8.52 -4.75 -17.13
N TRP A 86 -8.04 -4.78 -15.90
CA TRP A 86 -6.88 -4.02 -15.45
C TRP A 86 -6.09 -4.78 -14.39
N GLN A 87 -4.85 -4.37 -14.18
CA GLN A 87 -3.94 -4.94 -13.20
C GLN A 87 -3.47 -3.87 -12.22
N LEU A 88 -3.17 -4.29 -10.99
CA LEU A 88 -2.36 -3.55 -10.03
C LEU A 88 -1.01 -4.26 -9.91
N LYS A 89 0.07 -3.56 -10.22
CA LYS A 89 1.44 -4.04 -10.01
C LYS A 89 2.05 -3.30 -8.82
N LEU A 90 2.69 -4.05 -7.94
CA LEU A 90 3.50 -3.56 -6.81
C LEU A 90 4.95 -3.97 -7.02
N ARG A 91 5.87 -3.01 -6.89
CA ARG A 91 7.31 -3.24 -6.90
C ARG A 91 7.96 -2.58 -5.68
N LEU A 92 8.79 -3.30 -4.94
CA LEU A 92 9.66 -2.72 -3.91
C LEU A 92 10.96 -2.21 -4.56
N VAL A 93 11.35 -0.99 -4.22
CA VAL A 93 12.51 -0.30 -4.82
C VAL A 93 13.51 0.27 -3.80
N GLY A 94 13.13 0.36 -2.53
CA GLY A 94 13.94 1.02 -1.48
C GLY A 94 14.95 0.13 -0.75
N GLY A 95 15.01 -1.17 -1.06
CA GLY A 95 15.85 -2.12 -0.34
C GLY A 95 15.89 -3.47 -1.04
N ARG A 96 15.31 -4.51 -0.43
CA ARG A 96 15.15 -5.80 -1.11
C ARG A 96 14.20 -5.64 -2.30
N GLY A 97 14.53 -6.27 -3.43
CA GLY A 97 13.65 -6.31 -4.58
C GLY A 97 12.57 -7.37 -4.40
N ALA A 98 11.32 -6.98 -4.61
CA ALA A 98 10.20 -7.89 -4.79
C ALA A 98 9.20 -7.24 -5.74
N GLU A 99 8.52 -8.05 -6.55
CA GLU A 99 7.41 -7.58 -7.35
C GLU A 99 6.28 -8.59 -7.33
N GLY A 100 5.06 -8.07 -7.48
CA GLY A 100 3.86 -8.86 -7.53
C GLY A 100 2.78 -8.08 -8.27
N SER A 101 1.82 -8.80 -8.81
CA SER A 101 0.66 -8.18 -9.44
C SER A 101 -0.61 -8.96 -9.14
N TRP A 102 -1.72 -8.23 -9.18
CA TRP A 102 -3.07 -8.76 -9.16
C TRP A 102 -3.81 -8.25 -10.40
N VAL A 103 -4.67 -9.07 -10.98
CA VAL A 103 -5.55 -8.69 -12.10
C VAL A 103 -6.97 -8.54 -11.54
N SER A 104 -7.83 -7.74 -12.18
CA SER A 104 -9.25 -7.70 -11.82
C SER A 104 -9.88 -9.11 -11.93
N PRO A 105 -10.73 -9.52 -10.96
CA PRO A 105 -11.28 -8.74 -9.84
C PRO A 105 -10.40 -8.70 -8.57
N ASP A 106 -9.36 -9.52 -8.47
CA ASP A 106 -8.53 -9.64 -7.25
C ASP A 106 -7.87 -8.31 -6.87
N ALA A 107 -7.39 -7.56 -7.86
CA ALA A 107 -6.81 -6.23 -7.63
C ALA A 107 -7.79 -5.27 -6.94
N ALA A 108 -9.07 -5.33 -7.28
CA ALA A 108 -10.10 -4.49 -6.64
C ALA A 108 -10.35 -4.91 -5.18
N GLN A 109 -10.37 -6.22 -4.90
CA GLN A 109 -10.54 -6.76 -3.56
C GLN A 109 -9.34 -6.40 -2.68
N VAL A 110 -8.12 -6.52 -3.20
CA VAL A 110 -6.88 -6.13 -2.51
C VAL A 110 -6.90 -4.63 -2.18
N LEU A 111 -7.26 -3.76 -3.13
CA LEU A 111 -7.38 -2.31 -2.84
C LEU A 111 -8.40 -2.01 -1.74
N ALA A 112 -9.57 -2.68 -1.75
CA ALA A 112 -10.58 -2.52 -0.71
C ALA A 112 -10.05 -2.95 0.67
N VAL A 113 -9.34 -4.07 0.72
CA VAL A 113 -8.75 -4.60 1.96
C VAL A 113 -7.58 -3.75 2.46
N LEU A 114 -6.78 -3.17 1.56
CA LEU A 114 -5.77 -2.18 1.93
C LEU A 114 -6.44 -0.93 2.52
N ALA A 115 -7.55 -0.46 1.96
CA ALA A 115 -8.31 0.64 2.56
C ALA A 115 -8.87 0.28 3.95
N GLU A 116 -9.40 -0.94 4.14
CA GLU A 116 -9.80 -1.45 5.46
C GLU A 116 -8.65 -1.41 6.47
N LEU A 117 -7.48 -1.93 6.09
CA LEU A 117 -6.27 -1.95 6.93
C LEU A 117 -5.79 -0.53 7.25
N GLY A 118 -5.82 0.39 6.29
CA GLY A 118 -5.49 1.80 6.53
C GLY A 118 -6.43 2.48 7.51
N GLY A 119 -7.72 2.11 7.46
CA GLY A 119 -8.77 2.59 8.37
C GLY A 119 -8.65 2.11 9.82
N THR A 120 -7.80 1.13 10.12
CA THR A 120 -7.59 0.63 11.50
C THR A 120 -6.68 1.54 12.34
N GLY A 121 -6.31 2.72 11.82
CA GLY A 121 -5.39 3.65 12.48
C GLY A 121 -3.91 3.41 12.16
N LEU A 122 -3.57 2.48 11.26
CA LEU A 122 -2.17 2.24 10.88
C LEU A 122 -1.52 3.44 10.15
N LEU A 123 -2.37 4.26 9.52
CA LEU A 123 -2.03 5.54 8.89
C LEU A 123 -2.04 6.72 9.87
N SER A 124 -2.67 6.56 11.04
CA SER A 124 -2.71 7.59 12.07
C SER A 124 -1.40 7.57 12.84
N PHE A 125 -0.54 8.55 12.60
CA PHE A 125 0.60 8.79 13.48
C PHE A 125 0.12 9.36 14.81
N GLU A 126 0.40 8.67 15.92
CA GLU A 126 0.87 9.35 17.12
C GLU A 126 2.39 9.37 17.08
N GLY A 127 2.93 10.54 16.77
CA GLY A 127 4.34 10.86 16.93
C GLY A 127 4.43 12.19 17.65
N GLN A 128 4.31 12.16 18.98
CA GLN A 128 4.89 13.22 19.80
C GLN A 128 6.41 13.13 19.62
N GLU A 129 6.98 14.07 18.88
CA GLU A 129 8.36 14.47 19.09
C GLU A 129 8.48 15.02 20.52
N THR A 130 8.81 14.18 21.51
CA THR A 130 9.43 14.68 22.73
C THR A 130 10.86 15.06 22.39
N MET A 131 11.02 16.19 21.70
CA MET A 131 12.30 16.88 21.60
C MET A 131 12.57 17.53 22.95
N ASN A 132 13.36 16.81 23.72
CA ASN A 132 14.13 17.25 24.89
C ASN A 132 14.48 18.76 24.85
N GLN A 133 13.75 19.58 25.60
CA GLN A 133 14.14 20.96 25.95
C GLN A 133 14.58 21.04 27.42
N ASP A 134 15.33 20.05 27.91
CA ASP A 134 16.22 20.23 29.06
C ASP A 134 17.62 20.64 28.57
N ALA A 135 17.72 21.84 28.01
CA ALA A 135 19.01 22.44 27.67
C ALA A 135 18.97 23.98 27.68
N GLN A 136 18.26 24.60 28.64
CA GLN A 136 18.45 26.03 28.92
C GLN A 136 18.03 26.40 30.36
N ARG A 137 18.63 25.69 31.32
CA ARG A 137 18.82 26.19 32.69
C ARG A 137 20.29 26.03 33.07
N VAL A 138 21.17 26.86 32.53
CA VAL A 138 22.35 27.42 33.24
C VAL A 138 22.83 28.60 32.41
N SER A 139 22.62 29.82 32.89
CA SER A 139 23.62 30.90 32.98
C SER A 139 22.95 32.11 33.61
N THR A 140 23.11 32.19 34.93
CA THR A 140 23.05 33.41 35.74
C THR A 140 24.09 34.42 35.28
#